data_AF-A0A953NMC3-F1
#
_entry.id   AF-A0A953NMC3-F1
#
_cell.length_a   1.000
_cell.length_b   1.000
_cell.length_c   1.000
_cell.angle_alpha   90.00
_cell.angle_beta   90.00
_cell.angle_gamma   90.00
#
_symmetry.space_group_name_H-M   'P 1'
#
loop_
_entity.id
_entity.type
_entity.pdbx_description
1 polymer ?
#
loop_
_entity_poly.entity_id
_entity_poly.type
_entity_poly.pdbx_seq_one_letter_code
_entity_poly.pdbx_strand_id
1 'polypeptide(L)'
;MKCFLSAPPKRATRLLLCAAGALALLWTLPALGELPSWIRNVEARSALETALFRMMSLPQGGVLFRRPPRETRPALAALIKDQPSNAELYSLRAREDEQQLDF
;
A
#
# COMPACT_ATOMS: atom_id res chain seq x y z
N MET A 1 -27.76 51.10 6.85
CA MET A 1 -26.37 50.59 6.88
C MET A 1 -26.14 49.78 5.61
N LYS A 2 -25.26 50.23 4.71
CA LYS A 2 -24.95 49.52 3.46
C LYS A 2 -23.63 48.77 3.66
N CYS A 3 -23.69 47.45 3.77
CA CYS A 3 -22.51 46.60 3.88
C CYS A 3 -21.83 46.51 2.51
N PHE A 4 -20.65 47.11 2.38
CA PHE A 4 -19.78 46.90 1.22
C PHE A 4 -19.13 45.52 1.34
N LEU A 5 -19.67 44.53 0.62
CA LEU A 5 -18.91 43.33 0.28
C LEU A 5 -17.87 43.71 -0.78
N SER A 6 -16.64 43.94 -0.34
CA SER A 6 -15.49 44.13 -1.22
C SER A 6 -15.22 42.85 -2.01
N ALA A 7 -15.21 42.97 -3.34
CA ALA A 7 -14.86 41.87 -4.23
C ALA A 7 -13.40 41.45 -3.97
N PRO A 8 -13.10 40.14 -3.80
CA PRO A 8 -11.75 39.70 -3.52
C PRO A 8 -10.85 39.92 -4.75
N PRO A 9 -9.56 40.26 -4.55
CA PRO A 9 -8.64 40.50 -5.66
C PRO A 9 -8.46 39.21 -6.47
N LYS A 10 -8.48 39.32 -7.81
CA LYS A 10 -8.39 38.19 -8.76
C LYS A 10 -7.20 37.23 -8.50
N ARG A 11 -6.14 37.71 -7.82
CA ARG A 11 -4.99 36.91 -7.39
C ARG A 11 -5.32 35.97 -6.22
N ALA A 12 -6.13 36.42 -5.26
CA ALA A 12 -6.59 35.60 -4.15
C ALA A 12 -7.52 34.48 -4.62
N THR A 13 -8.39 34.76 -5.61
CA THR A 13 -9.28 33.76 -6.21
C THR A 13 -8.50 32.65 -6.91
N ARG A 14 -7.40 32.98 -7.62
CA ARG A 14 -6.53 31.98 -8.28
C ARG A 14 -5.76 31.13 -7.28
N LEU A 15 -5.26 31.74 -6.19
CA LEU A 15 -4.56 31.01 -5.13
C LEU A 15 -5.49 30.02 -4.41
N LEU A 16 -6.73 30.42 -4.13
CA LEU A 16 -7.74 29.55 -3.54
C LEU A 16 -8.11 28.38 -4.47
N LEU A 17 -8.20 28.61 -5.78
CA LEU A 17 -8.47 27.57 -6.77
C LEU A 17 -7.33 26.56 -6.86
N CYS A 18 -6.07 27.02 -6.84
CA CYS A 18 -4.90 26.13 -6.82
C CYS A 18 -4.85 25.32 -5.51
N ALA A 19 -5.14 25.94 -4.37
CA ALA A 19 -5.18 25.27 -3.08
C ALA A 19 -6.28 24.20 -3.03
N ALA A 20 -7.48 24.50 -3.55
CA ALA A 20 -8.57 23.54 -3.66
C ALA A 20 -8.23 22.36 -4.59
N GLY A 21 -7.56 22.63 -5.72
CA GLY A 21 -7.07 21.58 -6.62
C GLY A 21 -6.01 20.68 -5.97
N ALA A 22 -5.07 21.26 -5.21
CA ALA A 22 -4.06 20.51 -4.48
C ALA A 22 -4.67 19.63 -3.37
N LEU A 23 -5.65 20.15 -2.63
CA LEU A 23 -6.41 19.40 -1.62
C LEU A 23 -7.20 18.23 -2.24
N ALA A 24 -7.80 18.42 -3.41
CA ALA A 24 -8.51 17.36 -4.13
C ALA A 24 -7.57 16.25 -4.62
N LEU A 25 -6.35 16.60 -5.06
CA LEU A 25 -5.33 15.60 -5.41
C LEU A 25 -4.78 14.85 -4.19
N LEU A 26 -4.71 15.47 -3.01
CA LEU A 26 -4.28 14.77 -1.79
C LEU A 26 -5.33 13.76 -1.30
N TRP A 27 -6.61 13.98 -1.57
CA TRP A 27 -7.69 13.05 -1.19
C TRP A 27 -7.70 11.72 -1.95
N THR A 28 -6.92 11.59 -3.03
CA THR A 28 -6.80 10.33 -3.78
C THR A 28 -5.61 9.47 -3.30
N LEU A 29 -4.79 9.98 -2.37
CA LEU A 29 -3.73 9.20 -1.71
C LEU A 29 -4.35 8.32 -0.63
N PRO A 30 -4.11 7.01 -0.64
CA PRO A 30 -5.21 6.07 -0.74
C PRO A 30 -5.61 5.50 0.63
N ALA A 31 -6.73 4.79 0.63
CA ALA A 31 -6.97 3.67 1.51
C ALA A 31 -5.84 2.64 1.33
N LEU A 32 -4.69 2.89 1.97
CA LEU A 32 -3.72 1.85 2.25
C LEU A 32 -4.48 0.88 3.15
N GLY A 33 -4.82 -0.30 2.63
CA GLY A 33 -5.21 -1.40 3.49
C GLY A 33 -4.17 -1.51 4.61
N GLU A 34 -4.60 -1.84 5.83
CA GLU A 34 -3.77 -1.89 7.03
C GLU A 34 -2.69 -2.98 6.92
N LEU A 35 -1.72 -2.77 6.02
CA LEU A 35 -0.60 -3.64 5.83
C LEU A 35 0.47 -3.27 6.87
N PRO A 36 1.05 -4.26 7.54
CA PRO A 36 2.23 -4.06 8.35
C PRO A 36 3.32 -3.32 7.57
N SER A 37 4.04 -2.41 8.22
CA SER A 37 5.06 -1.56 7.59
C SER A 37 6.16 -2.37 6.89
N TRP A 38 6.46 -3.57 7.37
CA TRP A 38 7.46 -4.46 6.79
C TRP A 38 7.04 -5.11 5.46
N ILE A 39 5.75 -5.09 5.11
CA ILE A 39 5.23 -5.52 3.79
C ILE A 39 5.02 -4.32 2.85
N ARG A 40 4.96 -3.10 3.40
CA ARG A 40 4.86 -1.90 2.56
C ARG A 40 6.16 -1.77 1.78
N ASN A 41 6.06 -1.58 0.47
CA ASN A 41 7.19 -1.44 -0.47
C ASN A 41 7.87 -2.74 -0.91
N VAL A 42 7.11 -3.81 -1.12
CA VAL A 42 7.63 -4.98 -1.85
C VAL A 42 7.85 -4.61 -3.32
N GLU A 43 8.99 -4.99 -3.87
CA GLU A 43 9.30 -4.79 -5.28
C GLU A 43 8.30 -5.53 -6.17
N ALA A 44 7.71 -4.82 -7.12
CA ALA A 44 6.74 -5.38 -8.06
C ALA A 44 7.40 -6.44 -8.97
N ARG A 45 6.64 -7.50 -9.28
CA ARG A 45 7.07 -8.64 -10.09
C ARG A 45 8.27 -9.40 -9.50
N SER A 46 8.49 -9.28 -8.20
CA SER A 46 9.53 -10.04 -7.51
C SER A 46 9.02 -11.42 -7.08
N ALA A 47 9.95 -12.35 -6.85
CA ALA A 47 9.63 -13.64 -6.26
C ALA A 47 9.04 -13.47 -4.84
N LEU A 48 9.43 -12.41 -4.13
CA LEU A 48 8.89 -12.06 -2.83
C LEU A 48 7.42 -11.61 -2.91
N GLU A 49 7.07 -10.77 -3.90
CA GLU A 49 5.67 -10.38 -4.14
C GLU A 49 4.78 -11.61 -4.35
N THR A 50 5.25 -12.59 -5.13
CA THR A 50 4.50 -13.82 -5.39
C THR A 50 4.38 -14.72 -4.15
N ALA A 51 5.34 -14.64 -3.23
CA ALA A 51 5.27 -15.36 -1.96
C ALA A 51 4.26 -14.72 -0.98
N LEU A 52 4.17 -13.38 -0.96
CA LEU A 52 3.31 -12.62 -0.05
C LEU A 52 1.90 -12.37 -0.60
N PHE A 53 1.74 -12.25 -1.90
CA PHE A 53 0.49 -11.88 -2.57
C PHE A 53 0.08 -12.94 -3.60
N ARG A 54 -1.22 -13.10 -3.77
CA ARG A 54 -1.82 -13.90 -4.83
C ARG A 54 -2.64 -13.01 -5.74
N MET A 55 -2.49 -13.19 -7.05
CA MET A 55 -3.35 -12.54 -8.02
C MET A 55 -4.74 -13.18 -7.96
N MET A 56 -5.78 -12.36 -7.82
CA MET A 56 -7.18 -12.77 -7.96
C MET A 56 -7.79 -12.06 -9.16
N SER A 57 -8.52 -12.81 -9.98
CA SER A 57 -9.31 -12.26 -11.06
C SER A 57 -10.64 -11.75 -10.50
N LEU A 58 -10.83 -10.43 -10.51
CA LEU A 58 -12.11 -9.78 -10.24
C LEU A 58 -12.74 -9.30 -11.56
N PRO A 59 -14.06 -9.01 -11.59
CA PRO A 59 -14.72 -8.50 -12.80
C PRO A 59 -14.06 -7.23 -13.38
N GLN A 60 -13.45 -6.40 -12.52
CA GLN A 60 -12.76 -5.17 -12.91
C GLN A 60 -11.27 -5.38 -13.27
N GLY A 61 -10.75 -6.60 -13.15
CA GLY A 61 -9.35 -6.94 -13.47
C GLY A 61 -8.65 -7.80 -12.42
N GLY A 62 -7.38 -8.12 -12.68
CA GLY A 62 -6.53 -8.82 -11.74
C GLY A 62 -6.10 -7.91 -10.60
N VAL A 63 -6.31 -8.33 -9.36
CA VAL A 63 -5.90 -7.61 -8.15
C VAL A 63 -5.03 -8.51 -7.28
N LEU A 64 -3.93 -7.94 -6.77
CA LEU A 64 -3.08 -8.62 -5.79
C LEU A 64 -3.75 -8.60 -4.42
N PHE A 65 -4.07 -9.79 -3.91
CA PHE A 65 -4.56 -9.99 -2.56
C PHE A 65 -3.49 -10.57 -1.67
N ARG A 66 -3.42 -10.11 -0.42
CA ARG A 66 -2.51 -10.67 0.59
C ARG A 66 -2.85 -12.14 0.82
N ARG A 67 -1.83 -13.00 0.77
CA ARG A 67 -1.98 -14.41 1.14
C ARG A 67 -2.11 -14.54 2.66
N PRO A 68 -2.94 -15.48 3.16
CA PRO A 68 -3.02 -15.74 4.59
C PRO A 68 -1.71 -16.36 5.12
N PRO A 69 -1.36 -16.20 6.41
CA PRO A 69 -0.10 -16.72 6.97
C PRO A 69 0.15 -18.20 6.71
N ARG A 70 -0.89 -19.04 6.77
CA ARG A 70 -0.81 -20.48 6.47
C ARG A 70 -0.34 -20.78 5.04
N GLU A 71 -0.60 -19.90 4.09
CA GLU A 71 -0.15 -20.00 2.70
C GLU A 71 1.18 -19.29 2.46
N THR A 72 1.42 -18.15 3.14
CA THR A 72 2.65 -17.36 2.99
C THR A 72 3.89 -18.12 3.48
N ARG A 73 3.81 -18.76 4.65
CA ARG A 73 4.94 -19.46 5.27
C ARG A 73 5.56 -20.55 4.39
N PRO A 74 4.80 -21.48 3.78
CA PRO A 74 5.39 -22.45 2.87
C PRO A 74 5.95 -21.81 1.60
N ALA A 75 5.33 -20.73 1.10
CA ALA A 75 5.84 -20.01 -0.07
C ALA A 75 7.18 -19.31 0.23
N LEU A 76 7.32 -18.66 1.39
CA LEU A 76 8.60 -18.15 1.87
C LEU A 76 9.61 -19.27 2.12
N ALA A 77 9.18 -20.45 2.57
CA ALA A 77 10.06 -21.61 2.75
C ALA A 77 10.69 -22.05 1.44
N ALA A 78 9.87 -22.13 0.38
CA ALA A 78 10.33 -22.46 -0.96
C ALA A 78 11.31 -21.41 -1.46
N LEU A 79 10.97 -20.12 -1.29
CA LEU A 79 11.83 -19.02 -1.71
C LEU A 79 13.19 -19.01 -0.98
N ILE A 80 13.21 -19.34 0.31
CA ILE A 80 14.46 -19.50 1.08
C ILE A 80 15.31 -20.64 0.55
N LYS A 81 14.71 -21.75 0.12
CA LYS A 81 15.46 -22.86 -0.49
C LYS A 81 16.11 -22.45 -1.80
N ASP A 82 15.43 -21.61 -2.59
CA ASP A 82 15.96 -21.10 -3.86
C ASP A 82 17.02 -19.99 -3.64
N GLN A 83 16.90 -19.22 -2.57
CA GLN A 83 17.78 -18.09 -2.23
C GLN A 83 18.31 -18.16 -0.79
N PRO A 84 19.09 -19.20 -0.43
CA PRO A 84 19.48 -19.44 0.96
C PRO A 84 20.40 -18.38 1.54
N SER A 85 21.11 -17.63 0.69
CA SER A 85 22.00 -16.53 1.09
C SER A 85 21.28 -15.24 1.43
N ASN A 86 19.97 -15.13 1.14
CA ASN A 86 19.20 -13.93 1.42
C ASN A 86 18.68 -13.95 2.88
N ALA A 87 19.46 -13.34 3.78
CA ALA A 87 19.15 -13.29 5.21
C ALA A 87 17.78 -12.63 5.51
N GLU A 88 17.34 -11.67 4.70
CA GLU A 88 16.06 -10.98 4.91
C GLU A 88 14.86 -11.92 4.78
N LEU A 89 14.94 -12.98 3.97
CA LEU A 89 13.84 -13.93 3.85
C LEU A 89 13.57 -14.68 5.16
N TYR A 90 14.60 -14.91 5.98
CA TYR A 90 14.45 -15.50 7.30
C TYR A 90 13.79 -14.53 8.28
N SER A 91 14.16 -13.24 8.23
CA SER A 91 13.54 -12.20 9.06
C SER A 91 12.05 -12.04 8.73
N LEU A 92 11.71 -12.06 7.44
CA LEU A 92 10.33 -12.02 6.95
C LEU A 92 9.53 -13.25 7.35
N ARG A 93 10.13 -14.45 7.25
CA ARG A 93 9.50 -15.69 7.72
C ARG A 93 9.17 -15.62 9.21
N ALA A 94 10.10 -15.15 10.04
CA ALA A 94 9.87 -15.02 11.48
C ALA A 94 8.72 -14.05 11.79
N ARG A 95 8.65 -12.91 11.10
CA ARG A 95 7.52 -11.96 11.25
C ARG A 95 6.18 -12.57 10.87
N GLU A 96 6.15 -13.39 9.81
CA GLU A 96 4.92 -14.09 9.43
C GLU A 96 4.52 -15.17 10.45
N ASP A 97 5.50 -15.82 11.08
CA ASP A 97 5.27 -16.77 12.17
C ASP A 97 4.66 -16.08 13.39
N GLU A 98 5.15 -14.89 13.75
CA GLU A 98 4.57 -14.05 14.82
C GLU A 98 3.14 -13.64 14.49
N GLN A 99 2.90 -13.13 13.27
CA GLN A 99 1.55 -12.74 12.83
C GLN A 99 0.57 -13.90 12.88
N GLN A 100 1.00 -15.14 12.62
CA GLN A 100 0.12 -16.31 12.71
C GLN A 100 -0.37 -16.56 14.14
N LEU A 101 0.37 -16.17 15.17
CA LEU A 101 -0.02 -16.37 16.57
C LEU A 101 -1.18 -15.45 17.00
N ASP A 102 -1.40 -14.36 16.28
CA ASP A 102 -2.45 -13.37 16.57
C ASP A 102 -3.85 -13.76 16.03
N PHE A 103 -3.98 -14.88 15.31
CA PHE A 103 -5.21 -15.36 14.67
C PHE A 103 -5.63 -16.78 15.09
#